data_AF-A0A0A9D0Y0-F1
#
_entry.id   AF-A0A0A9D0Y0-F1
#
_cell.length_a   1.000
_cell.length_b   1.000
_cell.length_c   1.000
_cell.angle_alpha   90.00
_cell.angle_beta   90.00
_cell.angle_gamma   90.00
#
_symmetry.space_group_name_H-M   'P 1'
#
loop_
_entity.id
_entity.type
_entity.pdbx_description
1 polymer ?
#
loop_
_entity_poly.entity_id
_entity_poly.type
_entity_poly.pdbx_seq_one_letter_code
_entity_poly.pdbx_strand_id
1 'polypeptide(L)'
;MYKKVTEADIEEFEANYRGSDSEEKDLKDLYTKFKGNMNRLFCSMICSDPKLDSHRFKDIIDEAVAEGELKSTKTYEKWAKKISAMEPPTNPLERRVKKKKKSEENDLILAISQRRAQRKDQFNSIIASIASKCDSKASSSEPTEEEFEKARQRLESKRAKRRT
;
A
#
# COMPACT_ATOMS: atom_id res chain seq x y z
N MET A 1 -29.53 -11.40 -14.25
CA MET A 1 -28.91 -10.55 -13.21
C MET A 1 -27.41 -10.83 -13.27
N TYR A 2 -26.56 -9.84 -13.54
CA TYR A 2 -25.11 -10.07 -13.67
C TYR A 2 -24.44 -10.09 -12.29
N LYS A 3 -23.49 -11.00 -12.10
CA LYS A 3 -22.68 -11.07 -10.88
C LYS A 3 -21.82 -9.81 -10.80
N LYS A 4 -21.76 -9.18 -9.62
CA LYS A 4 -20.90 -8.01 -9.41
C LYS A 4 -19.44 -8.49 -9.38
N VAL A 5 -18.62 -7.95 -10.28
CA VAL A 5 -17.18 -8.23 -10.31
C VAL A 5 -16.52 -7.61 -9.07
N THR A 6 -15.80 -8.45 -8.33
CA THR A 6 -15.01 -8.04 -7.17
C THR A 6 -13.53 -7.97 -7.52
N GLU A 7 -12.73 -7.33 -6.67
CA GLU A 7 -11.26 -7.29 -6.87
C GLU A 7 -10.64 -8.68 -6.85
N ALA A 8 -11.17 -9.61 -6.04
CA ALA A 8 -10.71 -10.99 -6.00
C ALA A 8 -10.95 -11.72 -7.33
N ASP A 9 -12.09 -11.46 -8.00
CA ASP A 9 -12.37 -12.05 -9.31
C ASP A 9 -11.36 -11.55 -10.38
N ILE A 10 -10.88 -10.30 -10.26
CA ILE A 10 -9.88 -9.73 -11.18
C ILE A 10 -8.50 -10.36 -10.92
N GLU A 11 -8.12 -10.53 -9.65
CA GLU A 11 -6.85 -11.17 -9.27
C GLU A 11 -6.81 -12.65 -9.69
N GLU A 12 -7.92 -13.38 -9.52
CA GLU A 12 -8.05 -14.77 -9.99
C GLU A 12 -7.98 -14.85 -11.52
N PHE A 13 -8.64 -13.95 -12.24
CA PHE A 13 -8.55 -13.89 -13.69
C PHE A 13 -7.12 -13.63 -14.16
N GLU A 14 -6.41 -12.68 -13.55
CA GLU A 14 -5.03 -12.37 -13.92
C GLU A 14 -4.09 -13.56 -13.69
N ALA A 15 -4.24 -14.25 -12.56
CA ALA A 15 -3.46 -15.44 -12.25
C ALA A 15 -3.71 -16.59 -13.23
N ASN A 16 -4.97 -16.75 -13.67
CA ASN A 16 -5.34 -17.78 -14.63
C ASN A 16 -4.97 -17.40 -16.08
N TYR A 17 -4.94 -16.11 -16.42
CA TYR A 17 -4.59 -15.65 -17.76
C TYR A 17 -3.08 -15.69 -17.98
N ARG A 18 -2.27 -15.20 -17.03
CA ARG A 18 -0.81 -15.17 -17.18
C ARG A 18 -0.23 -16.59 -17.19
N GLY A 19 0.46 -16.93 -18.27
CA GLY A 19 1.05 -18.25 -18.51
C GLY A 19 0.08 -19.26 -19.12
N SER A 20 -1.13 -18.84 -19.50
CA SER A 20 -2.08 -19.69 -20.20
C SER A 20 -1.88 -19.66 -21.71
N ASP A 21 -2.37 -20.69 -22.39
CA ASP A 21 -2.42 -20.77 -23.86
C ASP A 21 -3.16 -19.58 -24.49
N SER A 22 -4.12 -19.00 -23.75
CA SER A 22 -4.87 -17.83 -24.21
C SER A 22 -3.99 -16.57 -24.27
N GLU A 23 -3.09 -16.40 -23.31
CA GLU A 23 -2.12 -15.30 -23.32
C GLU A 23 -1.14 -15.46 -24.49
N GLU A 24 -0.65 -16.67 -24.72
CA GLU A 24 0.27 -16.96 -25.83
C GLU A 24 -0.38 -16.66 -27.19
N LYS A 25 -1.62 -17.11 -27.37
CA LYS A 25 -2.38 -16.85 -28.60
C LYS A 25 -2.59 -15.35 -28.83
N ASP A 26 -3.02 -14.62 -27.81
CA ASP A 26 -3.22 -13.17 -27.88
C ASP A 26 -1.89 -12.44 -28.17
N LEU A 27 -0.79 -12.89 -27.58
CA LEU A 27 0.55 -12.34 -27.82
C LEU A 27 0.97 -12.52 -29.30
N LYS A 28 0.78 -13.72 -29.86
CA LYS A 28 1.09 -14.03 -31.27
C LYS A 28 0.23 -13.20 -32.23
N ASP A 29 -1.06 -13.06 -31.94
CA ASP A 29 -2.01 -12.26 -32.74
C ASP A 29 -1.65 -10.76 -32.72
N LEU A 30 -1.36 -10.21 -31.53
CA LEU A 30 -0.95 -8.82 -31.39
C LEU A 30 0.42 -8.54 -32.01
N TYR A 31 1.35 -9.49 -31.90
CA TYR A 31 2.66 -9.38 -32.55
C TYR A 31 2.51 -9.25 -34.06
N THR A 32 1.67 -10.10 -34.67
CA THR A 32 1.37 -10.05 -36.10
C THR A 32 0.69 -8.74 -36.48
N LYS A 33 -0.32 -8.32 -35.71
CA LYS A 33 -1.07 -7.08 -35.94
C LYS A 33 -0.19 -5.83 -35.89
N PHE A 34 0.77 -5.77 -34.97
CA PHE A 34 1.69 -4.65 -34.81
C PHE A 34 3.04 -4.84 -35.48
N LYS A 35 3.22 -5.91 -36.27
CA LYS A 35 4.43 -6.22 -37.02
C LYS A 35 5.69 -6.26 -36.14
N GLY A 36 5.56 -6.76 -34.91
CA GLY A 36 6.64 -6.83 -33.92
C GLY A 36 7.03 -5.50 -33.27
N ASN A 37 6.14 -4.51 -33.25
CA ASN A 37 6.30 -3.32 -32.41
C ASN A 37 5.82 -3.62 -30.99
N MET A 38 6.77 -4.00 -30.12
CA MET A 38 6.48 -4.39 -28.74
C MET A 38 5.91 -3.26 -27.88
N ASN A 39 6.30 -2.00 -28.10
CA ASN A 39 5.72 -0.88 -27.35
C ASN A 39 4.21 -0.77 -27.57
N ARG A 40 3.76 -0.97 -28.81
CA ARG A 40 2.33 -0.92 -29.15
C ARG A 40 1.60 -2.19 -28.69
N LEU A 41 2.29 -3.32 -28.72
CA LEU A 41 1.79 -4.59 -28.19
C LEU A 41 1.48 -4.49 -26.70
N PHE A 42 2.43 -4.02 -25.88
CA PHE A 42 2.23 -3.86 -24.44
C PHE A 42 1.11 -2.87 -24.10
N CYS A 43 0.87 -1.85 -24.94
CA CYS A 43 -0.28 -0.96 -24.75
C CYS A 43 -1.64 -1.64 -25.01
N SER A 44 -1.67 -2.75 -25.75
CA SER A 44 -2.91 -3.42 -26.15
C SER A 44 -3.12 -4.74 -25.41
N MET A 45 -2.05 -5.37 -24.94
CA MET A 45 -2.06 -6.65 -24.27
C MET A 45 -2.55 -6.51 -22.83
N ILE A 46 -3.58 -7.28 -22.48
CA ILE A 46 -4.13 -7.28 -21.11
C ILE A 46 -3.14 -7.92 -20.14
N CYS A 47 -3.22 -7.53 -18.87
CA CYS A 47 -2.40 -8.09 -17.78
C CYS A 47 -0.88 -8.09 -18.04
N SER A 48 -0.39 -7.19 -18.91
CA SER A 48 1.02 -7.10 -19.29
C SER A 48 1.71 -5.89 -18.68
N ASP A 49 2.96 -6.08 -18.24
CA ASP A 49 3.85 -5.01 -17.78
C ASP A 49 5.19 -5.08 -18.53
N PRO A 50 5.57 -4.04 -19.30
CA PRO A 50 6.84 -4.01 -20.03
C PRO A 50 8.07 -4.33 -19.17
N LYS A 51 8.06 -4.02 -17.87
CA LYS A 51 9.23 -4.27 -17.02
C LYS A 51 9.33 -5.71 -16.56
N LEU A 52 8.20 -6.38 -16.36
CA LEU A 52 8.13 -7.74 -15.82
C LEU A 52 8.05 -8.78 -16.93
N ASP A 53 7.27 -8.50 -17.98
CA ASP A 53 6.93 -9.46 -19.02
C ASP A 53 7.84 -9.39 -20.25
N SER A 54 8.74 -8.40 -20.35
CA SER A 54 9.61 -8.26 -21.53
C SER A 54 10.45 -9.51 -21.80
N HIS A 55 11.05 -10.12 -20.78
CA HIS A 55 11.85 -11.34 -20.99
C HIS A 55 10.95 -12.53 -21.35
N ARG A 56 9.85 -12.71 -20.63
CA ARG A 56 8.92 -13.82 -20.84
C ARG A 56 8.29 -13.79 -22.24
N PHE A 57 7.83 -12.61 -22.68
CA PHE A 57 7.28 -12.44 -24.03
C PHE A 57 8.35 -12.56 -25.10
N LYS A 58 9.59 -12.17 -24.79
CA LYS A 58 10.70 -12.41 -25.71
C LYS A 58 10.87 -13.91 -25.94
N ASP A 59 10.95 -14.70 -24.88
CA ASP A 59 11.16 -16.15 -24.96
C ASP A 59 10.03 -16.84 -25.77
N ILE A 60 8.77 -16.51 -25.49
CA ILE A 60 7.60 -17.05 -26.23
C ILE A 60 7.65 -16.67 -27.72
N ILE A 61 8.00 -15.42 -28.04
CA ILE A 61 8.07 -14.99 -29.44
C ILE A 61 9.28 -15.61 -30.14
N ASP A 62 10.44 -15.71 -29.47
CA ASP A 62 11.64 -16.34 -30.02
C ASP A 62 11.39 -17.83 -30.31
N GLU A 63 10.67 -18.54 -29.43
CA GLU A 63 10.22 -19.91 -29.63
C GLU A 63 9.26 -20.02 -30.83
N ALA A 64 8.22 -19.18 -30.88
CA ALA A 64 7.28 -19.16 -32.00
C ALA A 64 7.93 -18.78 -33.35
N VAL A 65 8.98 -17.96 -33.33
CA VAL A 65 9.79 -17.64 -34.51
C VAL A 65 10.67 -18.82 -34.90
N ALA A 66 11.25 -19.55 -33.94
CA ALA A 66 12.05 -20.73 -34.18
C ALA A 66 11.22 -21.90 -34.75
N GLU A 67 9.99 -22.06 -34.28
CA GLU A 67 9.00 -23.00 -34.84
C GLU A 67 8.49 -22.59 -36.24
N GLY A 68 8.72 -21.33 -36.63
CA GLY A 68 8.30 -20.79 -37.92
C GLY A 68 6.85 -20.33 -37.99
N GLU A 69 6.13 -20.29 -36.86
CA GLU A 69 4.77 -19.75 -36.77
C GLU A 69 4.76 -18.23 -36.96
N LEU A 70 5.77 -17.53 -36.41
CA LEU A 70 5.93 -16.09 -36.53
C LEU A 70 7.13 -15.68 -37.39
N LYS A 71 7.01 -14.53 -38.05
CA LYS A 71 8.12 -13.91 -38.79
C LYS A 71 8.86 -12.93 -37.89
N SER A 72 10.17 -13.10 -37.76
CA SER A 72 11.03 -12.07 -37.15
C SER A 72 10.94 -10.77 -37.95
N THR A 73 10.79 -9.65 -37.25
CA THR A 73 10.82 -8.32 -37.87
C THR A 73 12.00 -7.51 -37.35
N LYS A 74 12.52 -6.60 -38.17
CA LYS A 74 13.62 -5.69 -37.78
C LYS A 74 13.31 -4.87 -36.53
N THR A 75 12.04 -4.56 -36.29
CA THR A 75 11.58 -3.85 -35.09
C THR A 75 11.67 -4.73 -33.86
N TYR A 76 11.26 -6.00 -33.97
CA TYR A 76 11.38 -6.97 -32.89
C TYR A 76 12.85 -7.26 -32.57
N GLU A 77 13.70 -7.52 -33.55
CA GLU A 77 15.13 -7.79 -33.33
C GLU A 77 15.83 -6.66 -32.57
N LYS A 78 15.51 -5.40 -32.89
CA LYS A 78 16.04 -4.24 -32.15
C LYS A 78 15.56 -4.22 -30.71
N TRP A 79 14.32 -4.61 -30.45
CA TRP A 79 13.78 -4.70 -29.11
C TRP A 79 14.39 -5.89 -28.35
N ALA A 80 14.43 -7.08 -28.95
CA ALA A 80 14.99 -8.30 -28.36
C ALA A 80 16.46 -8.12 -27.93
N LYS A 81 17.25 -7.38 -28.73
CA LYS A 81 18.63 -6.98 -28.39
C LYS A 81 18.71 -6.07 -27.16
N LYS A 82 17.77 -5.13 -27.02
CA LYS A 82 17.69 -4.25 -25.84
C LYS A 82 17.31 -5.05 -24.60
N ILE A 83 16.36 -5.98 -24.72
CA ILE A 83 15.93 -6.84 -23.61
C ILE A 83 17.04 -7.77 -23.17
N SER A 84 17.80 -8.38 -24.10
CA SER A 84 18.97 -9.22 -23.72
C SER A 84 20.08 -8.46 -23.00
N ALA A 85 20.16 -7.14 -23.17
CA ALA A 85 21.13 -6.31 -22.46
C ALA A 85 20.67 -5.86 -21.08
N MET A 86 19.37 -6.02 -20.77
CA MET A 86 18.80 -5.74 -19.46
C MET A 86 18.88 -6.97 -18.57
N GLU A 87 19.09 -6.76 -17.26
CA GLU A 87 19.03 -7.86 -16.30
C GLU A 87 17.60 -8.44 -16.23
N PRO A 88 17.44 -9.78 -16.26
CA PRO A 88 16.14 -10.41 -16.09
C PRO A 88 15.52 -10.05 -14.74
N PRO A 89 14.20 -9.78 -14.69
CA PRO A 89 13.50 -9.60 -13.43
C PRO A 89 13.67 -10.83 -12.54
N THR A 90 14.00 -10.63 -11.26
CA THR A 90 14.24 -11.71 -10.29
C THR A 90 13.03 -12.66 -10.12
N ASN A 91 11.81 -12.18 -10.40
CA ASN A 91 10.63 -13.03 -10.50
C ASN A 91 9.60 -12.40 -11.45
N PRO A 92 9.47 -12.88 -12.70
CA PRO A 92 8.55 -12.28 -13.69
C PRO A 92 7.08 -12.59 -13.41
N LEU A 93 6.76 -13.70 -12.71
CA LEU A 93 5.39 -14.10 -12.41
C LEU A 93 4.87 -13.51 -11.11
N GLU A 94 5.73 -13.26 -10.13
CA GLU A 94 5.35 -12.52 -8.91
C GLU A 94 5.20 -11.03 -9.21
N ARG A 95 4.00 -10.68 -9.69
CA ARG A 95 3.56 -9.30 -9.55
C ARG A 95 3.55 -9.03 -8.05
N ARG A 96 4.34 -8.06 -7.58
CA ARG A 96 4.30 -7.59 -6.18
C ARG A 96 2.84 -7.24 -5.92
N VAL A 97 2.09 -8.18 -5.33
CA VAL A 97 0.78 -7.91 -4.76
C VAL A 97 1.05 -6.68 -3.93
N LYS A 98 0.46 -5.54 -4.30
CA LYS A 98 0.50 -4.37 -3.44
C LYS A 98 -0.06 -4.90 -2.15
N LYS A 99 0.82 -5.22 -1.18
CA LYS A 99 0.40 -5.64 0.16
C LYS A 99 -0.52 -4.52 0.55
N LYS A 100 -1.81 -4.81 0.50
CA LYS A 100 -2.84 -3.81 0.68
C LYS A 100 -2.48 -3.15 1.99
N LYS A 101 -2.62 -1.83 2.04
CA LYS A 101 -2.46 -0.93 3.18
C LYS A 101 -3.14 -1.39 4.49
N LYS A 102 -3.75 -2.57 4.51
CA LYS A 102 -4.15 -3.35 5.68
C LYS A 102 -3.02 -3.55 6.68
N SER A 103 -1.77 -3.76 6.26
CA SER A 103 -0.67 -3.83 7.25
C SER A 103 -0.42 -2.47 7.89
N GLU A 104 -0.44 -1.38 7.13
CA GLU A 104 -0.26 -0.01 7.66
C GLU A 104 -1.45 0.47 8.50
N GLU A 105 -2.70 0.15 8.13
CA GLU A 105 -3.87 0.43 8.97
C GLU A 105 -3.84 -0.37 10.26
N ASN A 106 -3.51 -1.66 10.21
CA ASN A 106 -3.34 -2.48 11.40
C ASN A 106 -2.20 -1.96 12.28
N ASP A 107 -1.09 -1.52 11.67
CA ASP A 107 0.05 -0.93 12.38
C ASP A 107 -0.31 0.41 13.04
N LEU A 108 -1.09 1.25 12.36
CA LEU A 108 -1.58 2.51 12.93
C LEU A 108 -2.56 2.28 14.09
N ILE A 109 -3.46 1.30 13.96
CA ILE A 109 -4.38 0.90 15.04
C ILE A 109 -3.59 0.37 16.25
N LEU A 110 -2.56 -0.45 16.01
CA LEU A 110 -1.64 -0.94 17.06
C LEU A 110 -0.93 0.22 17.75
N ALA A 111 -0.35 1.16 17.01
CA ALA A 111 0.34 2.33 17.56
C ALA A 111 -0.58 3.22 18.40
N ILE A 112 -1.84 3.43 17.95
CA ILE A 112 -2.85 4.19 18.69
C ILE A 112 -3.22 3.47 19.99
N SER A 113 -3.41 2.15 19.95
CA SER A 113 -3.72 1.33 21.12
C SER A 113 -2.59 1.38 22.16
N GLN A 114 -1.35 1.18 21.72
CA GLN A 114 -0.17 1.24 22.58
C GLN A 114 -0.02 2.61 23.26
N ARG A 115 -0.22 3.71 22.50
CA ARG A 115 -0.16 5.07 23.06
C ARG A 115 -1.28 5.37 24.04
N ARG A 116 -2.46 4.75 23.88
CA ARG A 116 -3.57 4.85 24.86
C ARG A 116 -3.21 4.11 26.16
N ALA A 117 -2.62 2.91 26.06
CA ALA A 117 -2.17 2.15 27.22
C ALA A 117 -1.09 2.91 28.01
N GLN A 118 -0.04 3.40 27.34
CA GLN A 118 1.00 4.21 27.98
C GLN A 118 0.45 5.45 28.68
N ARG A 119 -0.50 6.16 28.05
CA ARG A 119 -1.16 7.32 28.67
C ARG A 119 -1.99 6.94 29.91
N LYS A 120 -2.63 5.77 29.91
CA LYS A 120 -3.39 5.27 31.06
C LYS A 120 -2.45 5.02 32.26
N ASP A 121 -1.30 4.39 32.02
CA ASP A 121 -0.33 4.13 33.08
C ASP A 121 0.27 5.41 33.66
N GLN A 122 0.62 6.37 32.78
CA GLN A 122 1.08 7.70 33.19
C GLN A 122 0.00 8.45 33.99
N PHE A 123 -1.26 8.39 33.55
CA PHE A 123 -2.38 9.04 34.24
C PHE A 123 -2.65 8.41 35.62
N ASN A 124 -2.61 7.08 35.72
CA ASN A 124 -2.78 6.37 36.98
C ASN A 124 -1.67 6.74 37.98
N SER A 125 -0.42 6.88 37.52
CA SER A 125 0.70 7.34 38.35
C SER A 125 0.48 8.77 38.88
N ILE A 126 -0.03 9.67 38.03
CA ILE A 126 -0.40 11.04 38.43
C ILE A 126 -1.53 11.03 39.47
N ILE A 127 -2.58 10.24 39.25
CA ILE A 127 -3.68 10.11 40.23
C ILE A 127 -3.15 9.56 41.56
N ALA A 128 -2.32 8.53 41.54
CA ALA A 128 -1.75 7.96 42.76
C ALA A 128 -0.92 9.00 43.53
N SER A 129 -0.12 9.81 42.82
CA SER A 129 0.65 10.91 43.41
C SER A 129 -0.25 11.98 44.03
N ILE A 130 -1.34 12.36 43.35
CA ILE A 130 -2.32 13.33 43.87
C ILE A 130 -3.04 12.75 45.09
N ALA A 131 -3.55 11.53 45.01
CA ALA A 131 -4.25 10.86 46.11
C ALA A 131 -3.34 10.75 47.35
N SER A 132 -2.09 10.30 47.16
CA SER A 132 -1.10 10.22 48.24
C SER A 132 -0.78 11.60 48.84
N LYS A 133 -0.72 12.65 48.03
CA LYS A 133 -0.53 14.04 48.48
C LYS A 133 -1.74 14.57 49.27
N CYS A 134 -2.94 14.17 48.88
CA CYS A 134 -4.18 14.53 49.56
C CYS A 134 -4.33 13.85 50.92
N ASP A 135 -3.76 12.65 51.11
CA ASP A 135 -4.00 11.82 52.30
C ASP A 135 -3.04 12.02 53.49
N SER A 136 -2.25 13.10 53.52
CA SER A 136 -1.29 13.31 54.63
C SER A 136 -1.23 14.72 55.23
N LYS A 137 -2.12 15.66 54.82
CA LYS A 137 -2.24 16.95 55.52
C LYS A 137 -3.52 17.74 55.23
N ALA A 138 -4.67 17.06 55.15
CA ALA A 138 -5.96 17.72 55.17
C ALA A 138 -6.80 17.12 56.30
N SER A 139 -6.71 17.74 57.47
CA SER A 139 -7.88 17.88 58.32
C SER A 139 -9.06 18.28 57.42
N SER A 140 -10.20 17.65 57.65
CA SER A 140 -11.46 17.74 56.92
C SER A 140 -12.12 19.14 56.92
N SER A 141 -11.40 20.21 56.65
CA SER A 141 -11.99 21.53 56.41
C SER A 141 -11.97 21.79 54.90
N GLU A 142 -13.18 21.92 54.35
CA GLU A 142 -13.38 22.56 53.05
C GLU A 142 -12.60 23.89 53.03
N PRO A 143 -11.99 24.28 51.90
CA PRO A 143 -11.37 25.60 51.78
C PRO A 143 -12.41 26.66 52.14
N THR A 144 -12.05 27.61 52.98
CA THR A 144 -12.95 28.72 53.33
C THR A 144 -13.39 29.44 52.05
N GLU A 145 -14.65 29.91 52.00
CA GLU A 145 -15.23 30.57 50.81
C GLU A 145 -14.32 31.68 50.25
N GLU A 146 -13.62 32.40 51.11
CA GLU A 146 -12.67 33.45 50.74
C GLU A 146 -11.45 32.91 49.96
N GLU A 147 -10.91 31.77 50.34
CA GLU A 147 -9.81 31.12 49.63
C GLU A 147 -10.26 30.64 48.24
N PHE A 148 -11.50 30.19 48.16
CA PHE A 148 -12.12 29.72 46.92
C PHE A 148 -12.41 30.87 45.95
N GLU A 149 -12.97 31.98 46.43
CA GLU A 149 -13.18 33.19 45.64
C GLU A 149 -11.85 33.77 45.12
N LYS A 150 -10.80 33.78 45.96
CA LYS A 150 -9.47 34.24 45.55
C LYS A 150 -8.86 33.36 44.46
N ALA A 151 -9.12 32.04 44.51
CA ALA A 151 -8.72 31.11 43.46
C ALA A 151 -9.48 31.39 42.15
N ARG A 152 -10.79 31.67 42.20
CA ARG A 152 -11.60 32.07 41.04
C ARG A 152 -11.10 33.37 40.40
N GLN A 153 -10.89 34.41 41.20
CA GLN A 153 -10.39 35.71 40.72
C GLN A 153 -9.00 35.59 40.07
N ARG A 154 -8.12 34.74 40.62
CA ARG A 154 -6.82 34.42 40.00
C ARG A 154 -6.96 33.74 38.64
N LEU A 155 -8.00 32.92 38.46
CA LEU A 155 -8.23 32.19 37.22
C LEU A 155 -8.85 33.11 36.16
N GLU A 156 -9.78 33.97 36.56
CA GLU A 156 -10.40 34.98 35.72
C GLU A 156 -9.39 36.03 35.25
N SER A 157 -8.55 36.57 36.14
CA SER A 157 -7.49 37.52 35.77
C SER A 157 -6.49 36.91 34.78
N LYS A 158 -6.11 35.63 34.94
CA LYS A 158 -5.27 34.92 33.98
C LYS A 158 -5.98 34.68 32.63
N ARG A 159 -7.29 34.42 32.64
CA ARG A 159 -8.10 34.30 31.41
C ARG A 159 -8.20 35.62 30.66
N ALA A 160 -8.42 36.73 31.38
CA ALA A 160 -8.47 38.07 30.80
C ALA A 160 -7.13 38.42 30.12
N LYS A 161 -6.00 38.17 30.81
CA LYS A 161 -4.65 38.44 30.29
C LYS A 161 -4.22 37.57 29.11
N ARG A 162 -4.92 36.44 28.86
CA ARG A 162 -4.71 35.56 27.69
C ARG A 162 -5.59 35.91 26.49
N ARG A 163 -6.62 36.75 26.69
CA ARG A 163 -7.57 37.17 25.64
C ARG A 163 -7.19 38.52 25.01
N THR A 164 -6.29 39.26 25.65
CA THR A 164 -5.55 40.41 25.11
C THR A 164 -4.25 39.94 24.50
#